data_AF-A0A6B0WYH0-F1
#
_entry.id   AF-A0A6B0WYH0-F1
#
_cell.length_a   1.000
_cell.length_b   1.000
_cell.length_c   1.000
_cell.angle_alpha   90.00
_cell.angle_beta   90.00
_cell.angle_gamma   90.00
#
_symmetry.space_group_name_H-M   'P 1'
#
loop_
_entity.id
_entity.type
_entity.pdbx_description
1 polymer ?
#
loop_
_entity_poly.entity_id
_entity_poly.type
_entity_poly.pdbx_seq_one_letter_code
_entity_poly.pdbx_strand_id
1 'polypeptide(L)' 'MAKRKVLITGGTGYVAGRMLPALRERYDLTVLDVKTTNRQGEEVRDVVIADLTNRDRDTYREYFRGQDAIIHCGFVRTK' A
#
# COMPACT_ATOMS: atom_id res chain seq x y z
N MET A 1 -18.51 10.56 11.81
CA MET A 1 -17.05 10.53 11.99
C MET A 1 -16.40 10.36 10.63
N ALA A 2 -15.27 11.01 10.36
CA ALA A 2 -14.51 10.76 9.13
C ALA A 2 -14.00 9.31 9.12
N LYS A 3 -13.88 8.69 7.93
CA LYS A 3 -13.25 7.37 7.81
C LYS A 3 -11.80 7.47 8.29
N ARG A 4 -11.33 6.45 9.02
CA ARG A 4 -9.91 6.37 9.41
C ARG A 4 -9.04 6.24 8.16
N LYS A 5 -7.90 6.93 8.15
CA LYS A 5 -6.89 6.88 7.10
C LYS A 5 -5.98 5.69 7.35
N VAL A 6 -5.93 4.76 6.41
CA VAL A 6 -5.12 3.54 6.52
C VAL A 6 -4.21 3.45 5.30
N LEU A 7 -2.95 3.11 5.53
CA LEU A 7 -2.01 2.81 4.47
C LEU A 7 -1.68 1.33 4.46
N ILE A 8 -1.68 0.71 3.28
CA ILE A 8 -1.19 -0.66 3.07
C ILE A 8 0.00 -0.67 2.12
N THR A 9 1.10 -1.30 2.53
CA THR A 9 2.29 -1.48 1.67
C THR A 9 2.29 -2.87 1.03
N GLY A 10 2.87 -3.03 -0.15
CA GLY A 10 2.83 -4.30 -0.87
C GLY A 10 1.42 -4.60 -1.38
N GLY A 11 0.68 -3.55 -1.76
CA GLY A 11 -0.74 -3.60 -2.11
C GLY A 11 -1.12 -4.54 -3.26
N THR A 12 -0.17 -4.84 -4.14
CA THR A 12 -0.33 -5.78 -5.26
C THR A 12 0.01 -7.23 -4.89
N GLY A 13 0.51 -7.44 -3.66
CA GLY A 13 0.84 -8.76 -3.13
C GLY A 13 -0.39 -9.61 -2.85
N TYR A 14 -0.18 -10.94 -2.79
CA TYR A 14 -1.25 -11.91 -2.60
C TYR A 14 -2.11 -11.65 -1.34
N VAL A 15 -1.46 -11.42 -0.19
CA VAL A 15 -2.16 -11.20 1.08
C VAL A 15 -2.88 -9.85 1.07
N ALA A 16 -2.21 -8.78 0.63
CA ALA A 16 -2.79 -7.44 0.55
C ALA A 16 -4.03 -7.41 -0.35
N GLY A 17 -3.93 -8.01 -1.54
CA GLY A 17 -5.02 -8.05 -2.52
C GLY A 17 -6.32 -8.66 -1.98
N ARG A 18 -6.24 -9.63 -1.06
CA ARG A 18 -7.42 -10.23 -0.40
C ARG A 18 -8.10 -9.30 0.60
N MET A 19 -7.37 -8.33 1.16
CA MET A 19 -7.90 -7.38 2.12
C MET A 19 -8.46 -6.11 1.46
N LEU A 20 -7.97 -5.74 0.26
CA LEU A 20 -8.32 -4.47 -0.40
C LEU A 20 -9.83 -4.21 -0.53
N PRO A 21 -10.71 -5.16 -0.91
CA PRO A 21 -12.14 -4.89 -1.03
C PRO A 21 -12.76 -4.41 0.29
N ALA A 22 -12.51 -5.16 1.37
CA ALA A 22 -13.05 -4.85 2.70
C ALA A 22 -12.42 -3.59 3.31
N LEU A 23 -11.13 -3.36 3.09
CA LEU A 23 -10.45 -2.16 3.59
C LEU A 23 -10.99 -0.89 2.91
N ARG A 24 -11.21 -0.92 1.59
CA ARG A 24 -11.75 0.24 0.84
C ARG A 24 -13.18 0.59 1.21
N GLU A 25 -13.99 -0.39 1.60
CA GLU A 25 -15.33 -0.15 2.09
C GLU A 25 -15.30 0.68 3.38
N ARG A 26 -14.37 0.36 4.29
CA ARG A 26 -14.35 0.84 5.68
C ARG A 26 -13.45 2.05 5.92
N TYR A 27 -12.40 2.23 5.12
CA TYR A 27 -11.32 3.18 5.37
C TYR A 27 -11.06 4.10 4.18
N ASP A 28 -10.44 5.24 4.46
CA ASP A 28 -9.74 6.04 3.45
C ASP A 28 -8.38 5.38 3.23
N LEU A 29 -8.25 4.62 2.13
CA LEU A 29 -7.16 3.67 1.93
C LEU A 29 -6.11 4.20 0.95
N THR A 30 -4.87 4.33 1.41
CA THR A 30 -3.69 4.54 0.57
C THR A 30 -3.01 3.21 0.28
N VAL A 31 -2.76 2.89 -0.99
CA VAL A 31 -2.14 1.63 -1.40
C VAL A 31 -0.76 1.92 -2.00
N LEU A 32 0.31 1.44 -1.37
CA LEU A 32 1.68 1.58 -1.86
C LEU A 32 2.23 0.25 -2.36
N ASP A 33 2.92 0.29 -3.50
CA ASP A 33 3.73 -0.83 -4.00
C ASP A 33 4.77 -0.33 -5.02
N VAL A 34 5.67 -1.18 -5.49
CA VAL A 34 6.67 -0.87 -6.53
C VAL A 34 6.15 -1.13 -7.95
N LYS A 35 4.92 -1.62 -8.08
CA LYS A 35 4.24 -1.94 -9.35
C LYS A 35 2.73 -1.78 -9.20
N THR A 36 1.98 -1.69 -10.31
CA THR A 36 0.52 -1.56 -10.28
C THR A 36 -0.22 -2.89 -10.46
N THR A 37 0.45 -3.92 -10.97
CA THR A 37 -0.18 -5.19 -11.30
C THR A 37 0.02 -6.26 -10.23
N ASN A 38 -1.04 -7.03 -9.99
CA ASN A 38 -0.98 -8.21 -9.13
C ASN A 38 -0.22 -9.37 -9.81
N ARG A 39 -0.21 -10.55 -9.18
CA ARG A 39 0.46 -11.75 -9.72
C ARG A 39 -0.19 -12.28 -11.01
N GLN A 40 -1.47 -12.00 -11.23
CA GLN A 40 -2.23 -12.38 -12.42
C GLN A 40 -2.04 -11.40 -13.58
N GLY A 41 -1.29 -10.30 -13.38
CA GLY A 41 -1.12 -9.25 -14.36
C GLY A 41 -2.30 -8.28 -14.41
N GLU A 42 -3.23 -8.34 -13.45
CA GLU A 42 -4.38 -7.46 -13.38
C GLU A 42 -4.00 -6.16 -12.68
N GLU A 43 -4.49 -5.04 -13.20
CA GLU A 43 -4.30 -3.72 -12.59
C GLU A 43 -4.99 -3.63 -11.23
N VAL A 44 -4.24 -3.23 -10.21
CA VAL A 44 -4.77 -2.91 -8.90
C VAL A 44 -5.07 -1.42 -8.87
N ARG A 45 -6.35 -1.09 -8.65
CA ARG A 45 -6.82 0.30 -8.60
C ARG A 45 -6.06 1.13 -7.55
N ASP A 46 -5.88 2.43 -7.80
CA ASP A 46 -5.40 3.42 -6.82
C ASP A 46 -4.04 3.10 -6.18
N VAL A 47 -3.18 2.33 -6.86
CA VAL A 47 -1.82 2.07 -6.37
C VAL A 47 -0.95 3.28 -6.64
N VAL A 48 -0.25 3.74 -5.60
CA VAL A 48 0.83 4.70 -5.70
C VAL A 48 2.15 3.94 -5.77
N ILE A 49 2.94 4.23 -6.80
CA ILE A 49 4.27 3.65 -6.96
C ILE A 49 5.23 4.29 -5.97
N ALA A 50 5.72 3.51 -5.00
CA ALA A 50 6.67 3.95 -4.00
C ALA A 50 7.62 2.80 -3.61
N ASP A 51 8.92 3.04 -3.76
CA ASP A 51 9.96 2.12 -3.30
C ASP A 51 10.39 2.47 -1.86
N LEU A 52 9.85 1.70 -0.91
CA LEU A 52 10.15 1.89 0.50
C LEU A 52 11.56 1.41 0.91
N THR A 53 12.30 0.76 0.00
CA THR A 53 13.72 0.42 0.21
C THR A 53 14.65 1.57 -0.15
N ASN A 54 14.14 2.59 -0.84
CA ASN A 54 14.91 3.78 -1.18
C ASN A 54 15.42 4.44 0.11
N ARG A 55 16.73 4.72 0.15
CA ARG A 55 17.39 5.38 1.29
C ARG A 55 16.94 6.83 1.43
N ASP A 56 16.57 7.48 0.33
CA ASP A 56 15.96 8.80 0.36
C ASP A 56 14.46 8.66 0.71
N ARG A 57 14.15 8.96 1.97
CA ARG A 57 12.79 8.85 2.51
C ARG A 57 11.87 9.98 2.06
N ASP A 58 12.42 11.11 1.61
CA ASP A 58 11.60 12.23 1.15
C ASP A 58 10.81 11.85 -0.11
N THR A 59 11.25 10.80 -0.82
CA THR A 59 10.53 10.23 -1.97
C THR A 59 9.18 9.58 -1.62
N TYR A 60 8.93 9.16 -0.37
CA TYR A 60 7.70 8.45 -0.01
C TYR A 60 7.09 8.82 1.35
N ARG A 61 7.80 9.54 2.21
CA ARG A 61 7.35 9.79 3.59
C ARG A 61 6.04 10.56 3.69
N GLU A 62 5.71 11.38 2.70
CA GLU A 62 4.46 12.15 2.69
C GLU A 62 3.22 11.25 2.67
N TYR A 63 3.28 10.06 2.06
CA TYR A 63 2.16 9.11 2.06
C TYR A 63 1.80 8.58 3.46
N PHE A 64 2.76 8.61 4.39
CA PHE A 64 2.57 8.18 5.77
C PHE A 64 2.02 9.29 6.68
N ARG A 65 2.07 10.56 6.23
CA ARG A 65 1.65 11.70 7.04
C ARG A 65 0.15 11.64 7.31
N GLY A 66 -0.23 11.62 8.58
CA GLY A 66 -1.64 11.66 9.00
C GLY A 66 -2.42 10.36 8.78
N GLN A 67 -1.73 9.24 8.53
CA GLN A 67 -2.35 7.91 8.55
C GLN A 67 -2.62 7.51 10.00
N ASP A 68 -3.81 6.95 10.27
CA ASP A 68 -4.19 6.46 11.59
C ASP A 68 -3.61 5.05 11.87
N ALA A 69 -3.38 4.27 10.82
CA ALA A 69 -2.80 2.93 10.91
C ALA A 69 -2.05 2.51 9.64
N ILE A 70 -1.05 1.64 9.81
CA ILE A 70 -0.25 1.07 8.71
C ILE A 70 -0.40 -0.46 8.72
N ILE A 71 -0.70 -1.03 7.55
CA ILE A 71 -0.70 -2.47 7.29
C ILE A 71 0.52 -2.78 6.41
N HIS A 72 1.54 -3.39 7.00
CA HIS A 72 2.79 -3.68 6.28
C HIS A 72 2.80 -5.10 5.69
N CYS A 73 2.48 -5.22 4.41
CA CYS A 73 2.61 -6.48 3.65
C CYS A 73 3.78 -6.48 2.65
N GLY A 74 4.56 -5.40 2.60
CA GLY A 74 5.75 -5.34 1.75
C GLY A 74 6.80 -6.32 2.26
N PHE A 75 7.39 -7.10 1.36
CA PHE A 75 8.46 -8.04 1.72
C PHE A 75 9.55 -8.01 0.66
N VAL A 76 10.79 -7.86 1.13
CA VAL A 76 11.99 -7.91 0.29
C VAL A 76 12.82 -9.09 0.75
N ARG A 77 13.03 -10.05 -0.14
CA ARG A 77 13.91 -11.18 0.14
C ARG A 77 15.35 -10.67 0.10
N THR A 78 16.04 -10.70 1.25
CA THR A 78 17.49 -10.49 1.29
C THR A 78 18.16 -11.62 0.50
N LYS A 79 19.16 -11.26 -0.31
CA LYS A 79 20.00 -12.21 -1.05
C LYS A 79 20.91 -12.97 -0.10
#